data_AF-A0A7X7I0I1-F1
#
_entry.id   AF-A0A7X7I0I1-F1
#
_cell.length_a   1.000
_cell.length_b   1.000
_cell.length_c   1.000
_cell.angle_alpha   90.00
_cell.angle_beta   90.00
_cell.angle_gamma   90.00
#
_symmetry.space_group_name_H-M   'P 1'
#
loop_
_entity.id
_entity.type
_entity.pdbx_description
1 polymer ?
#
loop_
_entity_poly.entity_id
_entity_poly.type
_entity_poly.pdbx_seq_one_letter_code
_entity_poly.pdbx_strand_id
1 'polypeptide(L)'
;MENKEQKPSVFDYTEYRTFLEDSYKFFRKTKPFFSYRYIAQYAGASSPGWFPNLLRGRINLTSIYIVKIIQLLKMNSREAEYFELLVSYNQAGNPDEKEHYLEKIISIRGIEPILVLAKDFEYLSKWYTSAIRELLLVNRLRDNCDKIASMFIPPLSIDEAREAIDILKKTDLVHTDIHGHLVPRNSIIKKDPSVKSTKWKKFMKEKINLGIKAIDHFPKEQRDISEVCIPLSENGFAEAKEEVDKLRKKLLVLSEKDKSHNRVFQCNIQLFPLTVKFDAEN
;
A
#
# COMPACT_ATOMS: atom_id res chain seq x y z
N MET A 1 -26.18 -20.16 -0.67
CA MET A 1 -25.39 -20.17 0.58
C MET A 1 -25.20 -18.73 0.99
N GLU A 2 -25.79 -18.33 2.12
CA GLU A 2 -25.74 -16.95 2.62
C GLU A 2 -24.29 -16.52 2.85
N ASN A 3 -23.93 -15.37 2.28
CA ASN A 3 -22.64 -14.73 2.45
C ASN A 3 -22.54 -14.31 3.93
N LYS A 4 -21.83 -15.08 4.77
CA LYS A 4 -21.56 -14.67 6.15
C LYS A 4 -20.73 -13.39 6.10
N GLU A 5 -21.38 -12.25 6.39
CA GLU A 5 -20.74 -10.96 6.51
C GLU A 5 -19.55 -11.10 7.50
N GLN A 6 -18.35 -10.74 7.08
CA GLN A 6 -17.13 -10.89 7.87
C GLN A 6 -16.95 -9.66 8.78
N LYS A 7 -16.46 -9.86 10.01
CA LYS A 7 -16.18 -8.76 10.95
C LYS A 7 -15.17 -7.79 10.29
N PRO A 8 -15.45 -6.48 10.24
CA PRO A 8 -14.49 -5.49 9.75
C PRO A 8 -13.16 -5.57 10.50
N SER A 9 -12.06 -5.64 9.76
CA SER A 9 -10.69 -5.62 10.29
C SER A 9 -10.21 -4.18 10.33
N VAL A 10 -9.65 -3.72 11.45
CA VAL A 10 -9.15 -2.35 11.59
C VAL A 10 -8.03 -2.04 10.59
N PHE A 11 -7.25 -3.05 10.20
CA PHE A 11 -6.14 -2.91 9.27
C PHE A 11 -6.58 -2.46 7.86
N ASP A 12 -7.85 -2.69 7.49
CA ASP A 12 -8.40 -2.32 6.18
C ASP A 12 -8.75 -0.82 6.06
N TYR A 13 -8.54 -0.05 7.14
CA TYR A 13 -8.97 1.34 7.22
C TYR A 13 -7.80 2.29 7.46
N THR A 14 -7.88 3.44 6.80
CA THR A 14 -7.00 4.61 6.98
C THR A 14 -7.71 5.78 7.68
N GLU A 15 -9.02 5.65 7.92
CA GLU A 15 -9.86 6.60 8.65
C GLU A 15 -10.63 5.87 9.74
N TYR A 16 -10.29 6.12 11.00
CA TYR A 16 -10.84 5.38 12.13
C TYR A 16 -12.36 5.53 12.24
N ARG A 17 -12.93 6.68 11.84
CA ARG A 17 -14.38 6.91 11.89
C ARG A 17 -15.15 5.99 10.95
N THR A 18 -14.61 5.76 9.76
CA THR A 18 -15.16 4.80 8.80
C THR A 18 -15.13 3.39 9.37
N PHE A 19 -14.01 2.99 9.97
CA PHE A 19 -13.89 1.71 10.66
C PHE A 19 -14.93 1.54 11.78
N LEU A 20 -15.14 2.58 12.61
CA LEU A 20 -16.13 2.54 13.68
C LEU A 20 -17.57 2.46 13.15
N GLU A 21 -17.87 3.15 12.06
CA GLU A 21 -19.18 3.10 11.42
C GLU A 21 -19.49 1.70 10.87
N ASP A 22 -18.54 1.10 10.16
CA ASP A 22 -18.72 -0.23 9.57
C ASP A 22 -18.73 -1.33 10.64
N SER A 23 -17.90 -1.19 11.69
CA SER A 23 -17.96 -2.04 12.89
C SER A 23 -19.33 -1.94 13.56
N TYR A 24 -19.89 -0.74 13.70
CA TYR A 24 -21.22 -0.55 14.24
C TYR A 24 -22.29 -1.24 13.38
N LYS A 25 -22.28 -1.03 12.06
CA LYS A 25 -23.24 -1.67 11.13
C LYS A 25 -23.18 -3.20 11.26
N PHE A 26 -21.98 -3.77 11.29
CA PHE A 26 -21.76 -5.21 11.46
C PHE A 26 -22.33 -5.73 12.79
N PHE A 27 -21.97 -5.09 13.91
CA PHE A 27 -22.44 -5.52 15.23
C PHE A 27 -23.93 -5.26 15.44
N ARG A 28 -24.51 -4.22 14.84
CA ARG A 28 -25.95 -3.94 14.89
C ARG A 28 -26.77 -5.04 14.24
N LYS A 29 -26.31 -5.52 13.07
CA LYS A 29 -26.94 -6.64 12.35
C LYS A 29 -26.85 -7.95 13.12
N THR A 30 -25.69 -8.24 13.71
CA THR A 30 -25.45 -9.50 14.43
C THR A 30 -25.96 -9.49 15.87
N LYS A 31 -26.12 -8.30 16.47
CA LYS A 31 -26.53 -8.09 17.87
C LYS A 31 -27.49 -6.90 17.94
N PRO A 32 -28.82 -7.12 17.97
CA PRO A 32 -29.82 -6.04 17.99
C PRO A 32 -29.66 -5.04 19.14
N PHE A 33 -29.08 -5.47 20.28
CA PHE A 33 -28.81 -4.59 21.43
C PHE A 33 -27.67 -3.60 21.20
N PHE A 34 -26.81 -3.82 20.19
CA PHE A 34 -25.66 -2.97 19.88
C PHE A 34 -26.13 -1.66 19.24
N SER A 35 -26.61 -0.73 20.05
CA SER A 35 -27.14 0.59 19.66
C SER A 35 -26.17 1.71 20.01
N TYR A 36 -26.36 2.91 19.45
CA TYR A 36 -25.60 4.09 19.87
C TYR A 36 -25.71 4.36 21.38
N ARG A 37 -26.89 4.13 21.97
CA ARG A 37 -27.09 4.25 23.43
C ARG A 37 -26.25 3.23 24.20
N TYR A 38 -26.23 1.98 23.74
CA TYR A 38 -25.42 0.93 24.35
C TYR A 38 -23.91 1.26 24.28
N ILE A 39 -23.43 1.71 23.12
CA ILE A 39 -22.02 2.08 22.93
C ILE A 39 -21.64 3.24 23.85
N ALA A 40 -22.47 4.29 23.90
CA ALA A 40 -22.24 5.44 24.77
C ALA A 40 -22.21 5.04 26.26
N GLN A 41 -23.14 4.19 26.70
CA GLN A 41 -23.18 3.68 28.08
C GLN A 41 -21.95 2.81 28.40
N TYR A 42 -21.55 1.92 27.49
CA TYR A 42 -20.36 1.09 27.67
C TYR A 42 -19.08 1.94 27.76
N ALA A 43 -18.98 2.98 26.93
CA ALA A 43 -17.86 3.91 26.93
C ALA A 43 -17.87 4.87 28.14
N GLY A 44 -18.96 4.92 28.92
CA GLY A 44 -19.12 5.86 30.03
C GLY A 44 -19.37 7.31 29.57
N ALA A 45 -19.87 7.51 28.35
CA ALA A 45 -20.15 8.82 27.80
C ALA A 45 -21.47 9.40 28.35
N SER A 46 -21.50 10.71 28.63
CA SER A 46 -22.62 11.38 29.27
C SER A 46 -23.90 11.48 28.41
N SER A 47 -23.79 11.25 27.09
CA SER A 47 -24.93 11.38 26.17
C SER A 47 -24.94 10.27 25.10
N PRO A 48 -26.11 9.71 24.76
CA PRO A 48 -26.28 8.81 23.62
C PRO A 48 -25.86 9.43 22.28
N GLY A 49 -25.82 10.77 22.19
CA GLY A 49 -25.34 11.50 21.02
C GLY A 49 -23.82 11.45 20.83
N TRP A 50 -23.06 10.96 21.81
CA TRP A 50 -21.58 10.91 21.76
C TRP A 50 -21.07 10.14 20.53
N PHE A 51 -21.50 8.89 20.36
CA PHE A 51 -21.03 8.05 19.25
C PHE A 51 -21.41 8.59 17.86
N PRO A 52 -22.66 9.01 17.57
CA PRO A 52 -22.96 9.60 16.27
C PRO A 52 -22.26 10.95 16.04
N ASN A 53 -21.98 11.74 17.07
CA ASN A 53 -21.18 12.96 16.93
C ASN A 53 -19.71 12.64 16.63
N LEU A 54 -19.16 11.57 17.21
CA LEU A 54 -17.82 11.06 16.91
C LEU A 54 -17.71 10.65 15.44
N LEU A 55 -18.66 9.85 14.94
CA LEU A 55 -18.69 9.39 13.55
C LEU A 55 -18.77 10.56 12.56
N ARG A 56 -19.54 11.60 12.89
CA ARG A 56 -19.67 12.83 12.08
C ARG A 56 -18.50 13.80 12.22
N GLY A 57 -17.48 13.48 13.01
CA GLY A 57 -16.32 14.35 13.23
C GLY A 57 -16.58 15.59 14.07
N ARG A 58 -17.73 15.69 14.75
CA ARG A 58 -18.03 16.81 15.66
C ARG A 58 -17.24 16.76 16.95
N ILE A 59 -16.77 15.58 17.32
CA ILE A 59 -15.86 15.36 18.45
C ILE A 59 -14.72 14.42 18.02
N ASN A 60 -13.62 14.52 18.76
CA ASN A 60 -12.44 13.67 18.61
C ASN A 60 -12.42 12.58 19.68
N LEU A 61 -11.70 11.49 19.38
CA LEU A 61 -11.52 10.39 20.32
C LEU A 61 -10.34 10.70 21.24
N THR A 62 -10.55 10.63 22.54
CA THR A 62 -9.49 10.80 23.56
C THR A 62 -8.99 9.45 24.03
N SER A 63 -7.80 9.39 24.63
CA SER A 63 -7.18 8.15 25.09
C SER A 63 -8.08 7.30 25.99
N ILE A 64 -8.88 7.94 26.86
CA ILE A 64 -9.86 7.26 27.71
C ILE A 64 -10.88 6.49 26.86
N TYR A 65 -11.43 7.13 25.82
CA TYR A 65 -12.42 6.50 24.96
C TYR A 65 -11.81 5.51 23.96
N ILE A 66 -10.55 5.69 23.54
CA ILE A 66 -9.83 4.71 22.72
C ILE A 66 -9.80 3.35 23.42
N VAL A 67 -9.39 3.32 24.69
CA VAL A 67 -9.35 2.09 25.50
C VAL A 67 -10.74 1.44 25.60
N LYS A 68 -11.80 2.23 25.78
CA LYS A 68 -13.18 1.72 25.85
C LYS A 68 -13.64 1.09 24.53
N ILE A 69 -13.27 1.68 23.40
CA ILE A 69 -13.59 1.16 22.07
C ILE A 69 -12.81 -0.14 21.78
N ILE A 70 -11.53 -0.19 22.14
CA ILE A 70 -10.70 -1.41 22.05
C ILE A 70 -11.35 -2.57 22.81
N GLN A 71 -11.79 -2.31 24.04
CA GLN A 71 -12.50 -3.28 24.89
C GLN A 71 -13.84 -3.70 24.28
N LEU A 72 -14.65 -2.74 23.83
CA LEU A 72 -15.97 -2.98 23.24
C LEU A 72 -15.89 -3.88 21.99
N LEU A 73 -14.94 -3.60 21.10
CA LEU A 73 -14.75 -4.31 19.83
C LEU A 73 -13.89 -5.58 20.00
N LYS A 74 -13.42 -5.84 21.22
CA LYS A 74 -12.57 -6.98 21.60
C LYS A 74 -11.35 -7.09 20.69
N MET A 75 -10.64 -5.99 20.53
CA MET A 75 -9.41 -5.96 19.73
C MET A 75 -8.29 -6.71 20.47
N ASN A 76 -7.49 -7.47 19.72
CA ASN A 76 -6.23 -8.01 20.23
C ASN A 76 -5.17 -6.91 20.35
N SER A 77 -4.01 -7.21 20.95
CA SER A 77 -2.94 -6.23 21.18
C SER A 77 -2.49 -5.52 19.90
N ARG A 78 -2.40 -6.23 18.78
CA ARG A 78 -1.96 -5.67 17.50
C ARG A 78 -3.02 -4.78 16.85
N GLU A 79 -4.29 -5.19 16.91
CA GLU A 79 -5.43 -4.38 16.46
C GLU A 79 -5.57 -3.09 17.29
N ALA A 80 -5.37 -3.19 18.61
CA ALA A 80 -5.42 -2.07 19.54
C ALA A 80 -4.33 -1.03 19.24
N GLU A 81 -3.08 -1.50 19.10
CA GLU A 81 -1.92 -0.66 18.77
C GLU A 81 -2.12 0.06 17.43
N TYR A 82 -2.62 -0.66 16.40
CA TYR A 82 -2.94 -0.06 15.11
C TYR A 82 -4.07 0.97 15.21
N PHE A 83 -5.14 0.67 15.94
CA PHE A 83 -6.26 1.58 16.13
C PHE A 83 -5.82 2.88 16.82
N GLU A 84 -4.97 2.79 17.86
CA GLU A 84 -4.42 3.94 18.56
C GLU A 84 -3.58 4.85 17.66
N LEU A 85 -2.72 4.25 16.83
CA LEU A 85 -1.96 5.00 15.85
C LEU A 85 -2.84 5.62 14.78
N LEU A 86 -3.85 4.91 14.31
CA LEU A 86 -4.80 5.38 13.30
C LEU A 86 -5.55 6.62 13.79
N VAL A 87 -6.05 6.57 15.03
CA VAL A 87 -6.71 7.70 15.69
C VAL A 87 -5.75 8.89 15.82
N SER A 88 -4.52 8.65 16.29
CA SER A 88 -3.50 9.70 16.42
C SER A 88 -3.15 10.33 15.07
N TYR A 89 -3.01 9.53 14.03
CA TYR A 89 -2.74 9.98 12.66
C TYR A 89 -3.88 10.82 12.09
N ASN A 90 -5.13 10.39 12.25
CA ASN A 90 -6.30 11.13 11.75
C ASN A 90 -6.56 12.43 12.53
N GLN A 91 -6.08 12.54 13.78
CA GLN A 91 -6.25 13.71 14.65
C GLN A 91 -5.03 14.64 14.72
N ALA A 92 -3.90 14.29 14.10
CA ALA A 92 -2.69 15.10 14.07
C ALA A 92 -2.93 16.47 13.40
N GLY A 93 -2.51 17.53 14.08
CA GLY A 93 -2.79 18.92 13.67
C GLY A 93 -1.72 19.52 12.75
N ASN A 94 -0.50 18.97 12.75
CA ASN A 94 0.61 19.45 11.94
C ASN A 94 1.23 18.32 11.09
N PRO A 95 1.93 18.67 9.99
CA PRO A 95 2.55 17.70 9.10
C PRO A 95 3.57 16.78 9.78
N ASP A 96 4.36 17.27 10.73
CA ASP A 96 5.44 16.51 11.38
C ASP A 96 4.89 15.39 12.29
N GLU A 97 3.87 15.71 13.10
CA GLU A 97 3.14 14.72 13.89
C GLU A 97 2.47 13.67 12.99
N LYS A 98 1.90 14.13 11.87
CA LYS A 98 1.24 13.26 10.91
C LYS A 98 2.23 12.31 10.24
N GLU A 99 3.44 12.76 9.93
CA GLU A 99 4.54 11.94 9.43
C GLU A 99 4.98 10.91 10.49
N HIS A 100 5.21 11.33 11.73
CA HIS A 100 5.60 10.45 12.84
C HIS A 100 4.60 9.31 13.07
N TYR A 101 3.29 9.62 13.11
CA TYR A 101 2.28 8.58 13.24
C TYR A 101 2.17 7.70 12.00
N LEU A 102 2.40 8.25 10.80
CA LEU A 102 2.42 7.47 9.58
C LEU A 102 3.56 6.44 9.57
N GLU A 103 4.77 6.82 9.99
CA GLU A 103 5.91 5.92 10.11
C GLU A 103 5.62 4.74 11.05
N LYS A 104 4.98 5.02 12.18
CA LYS A 104 4.54 3.98 13.13
C LYS A 104 3.39 3.13 12.59
N ILE A 105 2.45 3.73 11.87
CA ILE A 105 1.38 2.97 11.21
C ILE A 105 2.02 1.97 10.25
N ILE A 106 2.98 2.41 9.44
CA ILE A 106 3.72 1.54 8.50
C ILE A 106 4.41 0.38 9.23
N SER A 107 4.97 0.61 10.42
CA SER A 107 5.64 -0.45 11.19
C SER A 107 4.65 -1.46 11.78
N ILE A 108 3.54 -1.02 12.38
CA ILE A 108 2.50 -1.91 12.97
C ILE A 108 1.70 -2.63 11.91
N ARG A 109 1.32 -1.92 10.83
CA ARG A 109 0.57 -2.50 9.72
C ARG A 109 1.25 -3.78 9.32
N GLY A 110 2.59 -3.82 9.43
CA GLY A 110 3.35 -5.06 9.44
C GLY A 110 2.78 -5.95 8.36
N ILE A 111 2.54 -5.33 7.20
CA ILE A 111 2.07 -6.01 6.01
C ILE A 111 3.18 -7.00 5.84
N GLU A 112 2.96 -8.25 6.26
CA GLU A 112 4.00 -9.25 6.24
C GLU A 112 4.37 -9.30 4.78
N PRO A 113 5.49 -8.68 4.41
CA PRO A 113 5.81 -8.62 3.03
C PRO A 113 6.02 -10.08 2.69
N ILE A 114 5.41 -10.55 1.61
CA ILE A 114 5.93 -11.79 1.07
C ILE A 114 7.36 -11.43 0.68
N LEU A 115 8.30 -11.91 1.50
CA LEU A 115 9.70 -11.80 1.23
C LEU A 115 9.89 -12.65 -0.02
N VAL A 116 10.14 -12.00 -1.14
CA VAL A 116 10.54 -12.70 -2.35
C VAL A 116 11.93 -13.22 -2.07
N LEU A 117 11.97 -14.50 -1.73
CA LEU A 117 13.19 -15.24 -1.45
C LEU A 117 13.95 -15.44 -2.76
N ALA A 118 15.23 -15.83 -2.68
CA ALA A 118 16.03 -16.09 -3.87
C ALA A 118 15.40 -17.11 -4.85
N LYS A 119 14.57 -18.03 -4.34
CA LYS A 119 13.78 -19.00 -5.14
C LYS A 119 12.65 -18.35 -5.95
N ASP A 120 12.14 -17.20 -5.52
CA ASP A 120 11.01 -16.49 -6.14
C ASP A 120 11.50 -15.42 -7.14
N PHE A 121 12.79 -15.44 -7.51
CA PHE A 121 13.37 -14.47 -8.45
C PHE A 121 12.75 -14.54 -9.86
N GLU A 122 12.01 -15.59 -10.18
CA GLU A 122 11.20 -15.65 -11.41
C GLU A 122 10.19 -14.50 -11.46
N TYR A 123 9.62 -14.08 -10.33
CA TYR A 123 8.76 -12.90 -10.25
C TYR A 123 9.48 -11.60 -10.67
N LEU A 124 10.75 -11.46 -10.27
CA LEU A 124 11.60 -10.30 -10.60
C LEU A 124 12.42 -10.52 -11.88
N SER A 125 12.10 -11.53 -12.69
CA SER A 125 12.89 -11.84 -13.89
C SER A 125 12.54 -10.95 -15.08
N LYS A 126 11.28 -10.50 -15.14
CA LYS A 126 10.71 -9.69 -16.22
C LYS A 126 9.90 -8.54 -15.63
N TRP A 127 10.01 -7.35 -16.20
CA TRP A 127 9.29 -6.18 -15.68
C TRP A 127 7.75 -6.37 -15.68
N TYR A 128 7.21 -7.04 -16.71
CA TYR A 128 5.78 -7.20 -16.92
C TYR A 128 5.11 -8.13 -15.92
N THR A 129 5.84 -9.08 -15.31
CA THR A 129 5.31 -9.93 -14.23
C THR A 129 4.85 -9.09 -13.04
N SER A 130 5.66 -8.12 -12.61
CA SER A 130 5.27 -7.19 -11.56
C SER A 130 4.13 -6.26 -11.99
N ALA A 131 4.13 -5.79 -13.24
CA ALA A 131 3.14 -4.85 -13.72
C ALA A 131 1.75 -5.49 -13.89
N ILE A 132 1.68 -6.75 -14.36
CA ILE A 132 0.43 -7.52 -14.45
C ILE A 132 -0.16 -7.78 -13.07
N ARG A 133 0.66 -8.10 -12.07
CA ARG A 133 0.17 -8.27 -10.69
C ARG A 133 -0.51 -7.00 -10.18
N GLU A 134 0.10 -5.84 -10.36
CA GLU A 134 -0.50 -4.57 -9.95
C GLU A 134 -1.76 -4.25 -10.78
N LEU A 135 -1.79 -4.58 -12.07
CA LEU A 135 -2.97 -4.41 -12.91
C LEU A 135 -4.17 -5.19 -12.37
N LEU A 136 -3.95 -6.38 -11.82
CA LEU A 136 -4.99 -7.20 -11.21
C LEU A 136 -5.53 -6.63 -9.88
N LEU A 137 -4.82 -5.70 -9.24
CA LEU A 137 -5.36 -4.92 -8.11
C LEU A 137 -6.31 -3.81 -8.59
N VAL A 138 -6.02 -3.26 -9.77
CA VAL A 138 -6.82 -2.19 -10.40
C VAL A 138 -8.06 -2.74 -11.09
N ASN A 139 -7.95 -3.91 -11.72
CA ASN A 139 -9.01 -4.45 -12.57
C ASN A 139 -9.24 -5.95 -12.28
N ARG A 140 -10.51 -6.33 -12.10
CA ARG A 140 -10.89 -7.74 -11.98
C ARG A 140 -10.91 -8.38 -13.36
N LEU A 141 -9.83 -9.08 -13.68
CA LEU A 141 -9.63 -9.72 -14.97
C LEU A 141 -9.73 -11.24 -14.83
N ARG A 142 -10.29 -11.90 -15.85
CA ARG A 142 -10.15 -13.34 -16.05
C ARG A 142 -8.83 -13.61 -16.75
N ASP A 143 -8.47 -14.89 -16.87
CA ASP A 143 -7.30 -15.34 -17.62
C ASP A 143 -7.48 -15.16 -19.14
N ASN A 144 -7.48 -13.91 -19.58
CA ASN A 144 -7.54 -13.50 -20.98
C ASN A 144 -6.26 -12.72 -21.31
N CYS A 145 -5.25 -13.46 -21.76
CA CYS A 145 -3.93 -12.94 -22.07
C CYS A 145 -3.96 -11.84 -23.14
N ASP A 146 -4.83 -11.95 -24.14
CA ASP A 146 -4.96 -10.94 -25.21
C ASP A 146 -5.44 -9.59 -24.65
N LYS A 147 -6.52 -9.62 -23.87
CA LYS A 147 -7.03 -8.42 -23.19
C LYS A 147 -6.01 -7.84 -22.21
N ILE A 148 -5.32 -8.67 -21.44
CA ILE A 148 -4.30 -8.21 -20.48
C ILE A 148 -3.14 -7.55 -21.23
N ALA A 149 -2.67 -8.17 -22.31
CA ALA A 149 -1.54 -7.68 -23.10
C ALA A 149 -1.81 -6.31 -23.73
N SER A 150 -3.03 -6.09 -24.24
CA SER A 150 -3.44 -4.82 -24.85
C SER A 150 -3.61 -3.66 -23.88
N MET A 151 -3.60 -3.91 -22.56
CA MET A 151 -3.76 -2.87 -21.53
C MET A 151 -2.44 -2.16 -21.17
N PHE A 152 -1.31 -2.62 -21.70
CA PHE A 152 0.00 -2.02 -21.45
C PHE A 152 0.41 -1.06 -22.55
N ILE A 153 1.26 -0.10 -22.19
CA ILE A 153 1.88 0.85 -23.12
C ILE A 153 3.39 0.83 -22.86
N PRO A 154 4.21 0.32 -23.80
CA PRO A 154 3.79 -0.36 -25.03
C PRO A 154 3.03 -1.67 -24.73
N PRO A 155 2.19 -2.16 -25.67
CA PRO A 155 1.47 -3.41 -25.49
C PRO A 155 2.44 -4.58 -25.33
N LEU A 156 2.04 -5.54 -24.51
CA LEU A 156 2.76 -6.81 -24.41
C LEU A 156 2.36 -7.72 -25.58
N SER A 157 3.18 -8.72 -25.86
CA SER A 157 2.73 -9.89 -26.62
C SER A 157 1.82 -10.78 -25.76
N ILE A 158 0.95 -11.56 -26.41
CA ILE A 158 0.09 -12.54 -25.75
C ILE A 158 0.93 -13.56 -24.96
N ASP A 159 2.08 -13.95 -25.49
CA ASP A 159 2.98 -14.90 -24.85
C ASP A 159 3.66 -14.31 -23.61
N GLU A 160 4.04 -13.02 -23.61
CA GLU A 160 4.56 -12.35 -22.40
C GLU A 160 3.49 -12.27 -21.30
N ALA A 161 2.23 -11.97 -21.66
CA ALA A 161 1.13 -11.96 -20.70
C ALA A 161 0.89 -13.36 -20.11
N ARG A 162 0.91 -14.40 -20.94
CA ARG A 162 0.79 -15.80 -20.50
C ARG A 162 1.93 -16.20 -19.57
N GLU A 163 3.17 -15.94 -19.99
CA GLU A 163 4.37 -16.22 -19.20
C GLU A 163 4.29 -15.58 -17.80
N ALA A 164 3.88 -14.31 -17.72
CA ALA A 164 3.75 -13.64 -16.43
C ALA A 164 2.64 -14.22 -15.55
N ILE A 165 1.47 -14.54 -16.10
CA ILE A 165 0.37 -15.15 -15.33
C ILE A 165 0.80 -16.52 -14.79
N ASP A 166 1.51 -17.32 -15.59
CA ASP A 166 2.02 -18.63 -15.19
C ASP A 166 3.05 -18.49 -14.06
N ILE A 167 3.99 -17.53 -14.17
CA ILE A 167 4.94 -17.23 -13.10
C ILE A 167 4.19 -16.82 -11.83
N LEU A 168 3.22 -15.91 -11.92
CA LEU A 168 2.48 -15.40 -10.76
C LEU A 168 1.71 -16.51 -10.04
N LYS A 169 1.09 -17.43 -10.78
CA LYS A 169 0.42 -18.62 -10.21
C LYS A 169 1.43 -19.59 -9.59
N LYS A 170 2.53 -19.87 -10.28
CA LYS A 170 3.61 -20.77 -9.80
C LYS A 170 4.24 -20.26 -8.50
N THR A 171 4.39 -18.95 -8.35
CA THR A 171 4.92 -18.29 -7.14
C THR A 171 3.86 -18.04 -6.06
N ASP A 172 2.62 -18.52 -6.25
CA ASP A 172 1.49 -18.30 -5.35
C ASP A 172 1.17 -16.82 -5.06
N LEU A 173 1.54 -15.92 -5.98
CA LEU A 173 1.28 -14.47 -5.86
C LEU A 173 -0.09 -14.08 -6.41
N VAL A 174 -0.66 -14.91 -7.28
CA VAL A 174 -1.99 -14.77 -7.86
C VAL A 174 -2.69 -16.12 -7.81
N HIS A 175 -3.98 -16.11 -7.50
CA HIS A 175 -4.85 -17.29 -7.57
C HIS A 175 -6.10 -16.98 -8.39
N THR A 176 -6.84 -18.03 -8.75
CA THR A 176 -8.15 -17.87 -9.40
C THR A 176 -9.26 -17.98 -8.36
N ASP A 177 -10.17 -17.02 -8.33
CA ASP A 177 -11.33 -17.04 -7.44
C ASP A 177 -12.42 -18.01 -7.95
N ILE A 178 -13.48 -18.19 -7.15
CA ILE A 178 -14.62 -19.06 -7.48
C ILE A 178 -15.39 -18.63 -8.74
N HIS A 179 -15.18 -17.40 -9.20
CA HIS A 179 -15.83 -16.80 -10.37
C HIS A 179 -14.91 -16.78 -11.60
N GLY A 180 -13.71 -17.37 -11.50
CA GLY A 180 -12.74 -17.46 -12.59
C GLY A 180 -11.88 -16.19 -12.79
N HIS A 181 -11.85 -15.26 -11.83
CA HIS A 181 -11.00 -14.08 -11.91
C HIS A 181 -9.62 -14.33 -11.30
N LEU A 182 -8.60 -13.72 -11.89
CA LEU A 182 -7.26 -13.66 -11.35
C LEU A 182 -7.23 -12.62 -10.23
N VAL A 183 -6.89 -13.06 -9.02
CA VAL A 183 -6.86 -12.23 -7.82
C VAL A 183 -5.47 -12.30 -7.18
N PRO A 184 -4.77 -11.16 -7.01
CA PRO A 184 -3.52 -11.13 -6.27
C PRO A 184 -3.73 -11.53 -4.82
N ARG A 185 -2.74 -12.18 -4.22
CA ARG A 185 -2.71 -12.27 -2.76
C ARG A 185 -2.38 -10.89 -2.18
N ASN A 186 -3.13 -10.47 -1.16
CA ASN A 186 -2.99 -9.18 -0.47
C ASN A 186 -1.70 -9.16 0.36
N SER A 187 -0.58 -8.93 -0.31
CA SER A 187 0.74 -8.80 0.32
C SER A 187 1.58 -7.76 -0.41
N ILE A 188 2.26 -6.88 0.32
CA ILE A 188 3.36 -6.12 -0.27
C ILE A 188 4.48 -7.11 -0.60
N ILE A 189 5.03 -7.03 -1.80
CA ILE A 189 6.20 -7.82 -2.16
C ILE A 189 7.46 -7.03 -1.81
N LYS A 190 8.30 -7.58 -0.94
CA LYS A 190 9.64 -7.02 -0.68
C LYS A 190 10.71 -7.96 -1.22
N LYS A 191 11.70 -7.37 -1.88
CA LYS A 191 12.93 -8.07 -2.23
C LYS A 191 13.74 -8.35 -0.96
N ASP A 192 14.27 -9.55 -0.82
CA ASP A 192 15.31 -9.86 0.16
C ASP A 192 16.58 -9.00 -0.06
N PRO A 193 16.98 -8.16 0.91
CA PRO A 193 18.16 -7.30 0.82
C PRO A 193 19.48 -8.08 0.64
N SER A 194 19.56 -9.33 1.10
CA SER A 194 20.75 -10.17 1.02
C SER A 194 21.02 -10.69 -0.41
N VAL A 195 20.01 -10.65 -1.29
CA VAL A 195 20.10 -11.21 -2.64
C VAL A 195 20.70 -10.19 -3.62
N LYS A 196 22.01 -10.29 -3.83
CA LYS A 196 22.76 -9.59 -4.88
C LYS A 196 22.74 -10.42 -6.17
N SER A 197 21.70 -10.29 -6.98
CA SER A 197 21.59 -11.06 -8.23
C SER A 197 21.79 -10.20 -9.48
N THR A 198 22.46 -10.76 -10.48
CA THR A 198 22.54 -10.20 -11.85
C THR A 198 21.14 -9.99 -12.45
N LYS A 199 20.18 -10.84 -12.08
CA LYS A 199 18.77 -10.73 -12.46
C LYS A 199 18.14 -9.41 -11.97
N TRP A 200 18.44 -8.96 -10.74
CA TRP A 200 17.97 -7.65 -10.25
C TRP A 200 18.46 -6.50 -11.12
N LYS A 201 19.75 -6.52 -11.50
CA LYS A 201 20.31 -5.48 -12.37
C LYS A 201 19.61 -5.47 -13.73
N LYS A 202 19.34 -6.64 -14.31
CA LYS A 202 18.57 -6.77 -15.56
C LYS A 202 17.16 -6.19 -15.41
N PHE A 203 16.44 -6.57 -14.36
CA PHE A 203 15.11 -6.06 -14.05
C PHE A 203 15.07 -4.54 -13.91
N MET A 204 16.03 -3.95 -13.18
CA MET A 204 16.15 -2.50 -13.05
C MET A 204 16.40 -1.83 -14.40
N LYS A 205 17.29 -2.37 -15.24
CA LYS A 205 17.53 -1.86 -16.61
C LYS A 205 16.27 -1.89 -17.46
N GLU A 206 15.51 -2.98 -17.42
CA GLU A 206 14.23 -3.08 -18.13
C GLU A 206 13.26 -1.98 -17.69
N LYS A 207 13.11 -1.74 -16.38
CA LYS A 207 12.26 -0.66 -15.87
C LYS A 207 12.76 0.74 -16.22
N ILE A 208 14.07 0.98 -16.22
CA ILE A 208 14.65 2.26 -16.66
C ILE A 208 14.34 2.50 -18.14
N ASN A 209 14.45 1.46 -18.98
CA ASN A 209 14.11 1.55 -20.40
C ASN A 209 12.64 1.89 -20.64
N LEU A 210 11.70 1.48 -19.76
CA LEU A 210 10.31 1.95 -19.83
C LEU A 210 10.22 3.45 -19.59
N GLY A 211 10.99 3.99 -18.64
CA GLY A 211 11.07 5.42 -18.38
C GLY A 211 11.60 6.22 -19.56
N ILE A 212 12.61 5.68 -20.27
CA ILE A 212 13.11 6.29 -21.52
C ILE A 212 11.98 6.37 -22.55
N LYS A 213 11.30 5.26 -22.83
CA LYS A 213 10.20 5.18 -23.80
C LYS A 213 8.98 6.01 -23.39
N ALA A 214 8.79 6.26 -22.10
CA ALA A 214 7.67 7.05 -21.60
C ALA A 214 7.70 8.50 -22.09
N ILE A 215 8.89 9.04 -22.43
CA ILE A 215 9.05 10.37 -23.03
C ILE A 215 8.28 10.48 -24.35
N ASP A 216 8.33 9.42 -25.16
CA ASP A 216 7.71 9.35 -26.48
C ASP A 216 6.25 8.89 -26.42
N HIS A 217 5.91 7.99 -25.50
CA HIS A 217 4.57 7.40 -25.42
C HIS A 217 3.55 8.25 -24.67
N PHE A 218 3.97 9.13 -23.77
CA PHE A 218 3.06 9.92 -22.94
C PHE A 218 3.30 11.43 -23.09
N PRO A 219 2.25 12.23 -23.30
CA PRO A 219 2.37 13.68 -23.29
C PRO A 219 2.70 14.17 -21.87
N LYS A 220 3.21 15.41 -21.76
CA LYS A 220 3.74 15.97 -20.50
C LYS A 220 2.71 15.97 -19.35
N GLU A 221 1.43 16.06 -19.65
CA GLU A 221 0.33 16.09 -18.67
C GLU A 221 0.05 14.70 -18.06
N GLN A 222 0.58 13.64 -18.68
CA GLN A 222 0.36 12.25 -18.26
C GLN A 222 1.62 11.59 -17.67
N ARG A 223 2.75 12.31 -17.61
CA ARG A 223 4.01 11.83 -17.04
C ARG A 223 4.69 12.91 -16.23
N ASP A 224 5.38 12.51 -15.17
CA ASP A 224 6.30 13.38 -14.44
C ASP A 224 7.71 12.81 -14.55
N ILE A 225 8.53 13.45 -15.38
CA ILE A 225 9.93 13.11 -15.58
C ILE A 225 10.73 14.40 -15.39
N SER A 226 11.43 14.45 -14.27
CA SER A 226 12.26 15.57 -13.85
C SER A 226 13.65 15.08 -13.45
N GLU A 227 14.63 15.98 -13.50
CA GLU A 227 16.01 15.69 -13.11
C GLU A 227 16.59 16.84 -12.30
N VAL A 228 17.60 16.51 -11.50
CA VAL A 228 18.42 17.49 -10.80
C VAL A 228 19.87 17.00 -10.80
N CYS A 229 20.81 17.89 -11.10
CA CYS A 229 22.25 17.65 -11.02
C CYS A 229 22.84 18.50 -9.89
N ILE A 230 23.31 17.86 -8.82
CA ILE A 230 23.75 18.53 -7.60
C ILE A 230 25.10 17.98 -7.08
N PRO A 231 25.98 18.84 -6.55
CA PRO A 231 27.14 18.40 -5.80
C PRO A 231 26.72 17.94 -4.40
N LEU A 232 27.15 16.76 -3.99
CA LEU A 232 26.90 16.23 -2.64
C LEU A 232 28.20 15.68 -2.03
N SER A 233 28.39 15.92 -0.74
CA SER A 233 29.36 15.17 0.07
C SER A 233 28.86 13.74 0.31
N GLU A 234 29.69 12.87 0.89
CA GLU A 234 29.23 11.52 1.26
C GLU A 234 28.07 11.54 2.26
N ASN A 235 28.11 12.47 3.23
CA ASN A 235 27.02 12.68 4.18
C ASN A 235 25.75 13.18 3.47
N GLY A 236 25.88 14.16 2.57
CA GLY A 236 24.75 14.66 1.78
C GLY A 236 24.15 13.60 0.87
N PHE A 237 24.97 12.71 0.30
CA PHE A 237 24.50 11.57 -0.49
C PHE A 237 23.77 10.53 0.38
N ALA A 238 24.23 10.28 1.61
CA ALA A 238 23.54 9.40 2.55
C ALA A 238 22.16 9.97 2.93
N GLU A 239 22.09 11.25 3.27
CA GLU A 239 20.84 11.96 3.58
C GLU A 239 19.87 11.95 2.38
N ALA A 240 20.35 12.26 1.17
CA ALA A 240 19.53 12.21 -0.04
C ALA A 240 18.95 10.81 -0.31
N LYS A 241 19.70 9.73 -0.01
CA LYS A 241 19.17 8.36 -0.10
C LYS A 241 18.04 8.10 0.89
N GLU A 242 18.11 8.65 2.10
CA GLU A 242 17.05 8.52 3.10
C GLU A 242 15.78 9.24 2.65
N GLU A 243 15.89 10.45 2.13
CA GLU A 243 14.76 11.20 1.57
C GLU A 243 14.11 10.47 0.38
N VAL A 244 14.92 9.89 -0.51
CA VAL A 244 14.42 9.02 -1.60
C VAL A 244 13.70 7.78 -1.06
N ASP A 245 14.15 7.20 0.06
CA ASP A 245 13.45 6.08 0.70
C ASP A 245 12.11 6.50 1.30
N LYS A 246 12.06 7.64 2.00
CA LYS A 246 10.82 8.23 2.53
C LYS A 246 9.82 8.51 1.41
N LEU A 247 10.26 9.12 0.30
CA LEU A 247 9.40 9.38 -0.86
C LEU A 247 8.81 8.08 -1.43
N ARG A 248 9.62 7.03 -1.61
CA ARG A 248 9.11 5.73 -2.10
C ARG A 248 8.05 5.15 -1.17
N LYS A 249 8.24 5.22 0.15
CA LYS A 249 7.25 4.78 1.14
C LYS A 249 5.97 5.62 1.07
N LYS A 250 6.09 6.94 0.95
CA LYS A 250 4.95 7.86 0.78
C LYS A 250 4.12 7.53 -0.47
N LEU A 251 4.75 7.19 -1.59
CA LEU A 251 4.05 6.78 -2.81
C LEU A 251 3.26 5.47 -2.63
N LEU A 252 3.81 4.49 -1.89
CA LEU A 252 3.08 3.26 -1.56
C LEU A 252 1.85 3.54 -0.70
N VAL A 253 2.00 4.37 0.34
CA VAL A 253 0.89 4.81 1.19
C VAL A 253 -0.17 5.57 0.39
N LEU A 254 0.27 6.43 -0.54
CA LEU A 254 -0.65 7.16 -1.43
C LEU A 254 -1.47 6.17 -2.27
N SER A 255 -0.82 5.17 -2.86
CA SER A 255 -1.50 4.09 -3.60
C SER A 255 -2.51 3.34 -2.73
N GLU A 256 -2.15 2.99 -1.49
CA GLU A 256 -3.09 2.31 -0.58
C GLU A 256 -4.30 3.15 -0.18
N LYS A 257 -4.16 4.48 -0.16
CA LYS A 257 -5.24 5.42 0.18
C LYS A 257 -6.15 5.72 -0.99
N ASP A 258 -5.64 5.67 -2.22
CA ASP A 258 -6.44 5.84 -3.43
C ASP A 258 -7.36 4.63 -3.57
N LYS A 259 -8.67 4.83 -3.47
CA LYS A 259 -9.68 3.76 -3.59
C LYS A 259 -10.19 3.58 -5.01
N SER A 260 -9.71 4.41 -5.93
CA SER A 260 -10.23 4.56 -7.28
C SER A 260 -9.11 4.40 -8.31
N HIS A 261 -8.27 3.38 -8.13
CA HIS A 261 -7.22 3.08 -9.10
C HIS A 261 -7.84 2.87 -10.48
N ASN A 262 -7.29 3.56 -11.48
CA ASN A 262 -7.73 3.43 -12.87
C ASN A 262 -6.62 2.99 -13.82
N ARG A 263 -5.35 3.03 -13.38
CA ARG A 263 -4.17 2.55 -14.10
C ARG A 263 -3.01 2.30 -13.15
N VAL A 264 -2.06 1.50 -13.61
CA VAL A 264 -0.80 1.24 -12.89
C VAL A 264 0.24 2.25 -13.34
N PHE A 265 0.94 2.85 -12.38
CA PHE A 265 2.05 3.76 -12.64
C PHE A 265 3.38 3.12 -12.25
N GLN A 266 4.39 3.31 -13.09
CA GLN A 266 5.76 2.93 -12.79
C GLN A 266 6.56 4.20 -12.48
N CYS A 267 7.04 4.34 -11.25
CA CYS A 267 7.90 5.43 -10.82
C CYS A 267 9.33 4.91 -10.63
N ASN A 268 10.29 5.51 -11.32
CA ASN A 268 11.71 5.20 -11.21
C ASN A 268 12.44 6.41 -10.64
N ILE A 269 13.07 6.25 -9.48
CA ILE A 269 13.92 7.27 -8.86
C ILE A 269 15.36 6.78 -8.90
N GLN A 270 16.27 7.59 -9.41
CA GLN A 270 17.67 7.25 -9.61
C GLN A 270 18.53 8.34 -9.01
N LEU A 271 19.47 7.96 -8.15
CA LEU A 271 20.47 8.84 -7.55
C LEU A 271 21.81 8.12 -7.65
N PHE A 272 22.74 8.68 -8.42
CA PHE A 272 24.04 8.07 -8.71
C PHE A 272 25.10 9.15 -8.96
N PRO A 273 26.38 8.89 -8.68
CA PRO A 273 27.45 9.82 -9.01
C PRO A 273 27.64 9.92 -10.52
N LEU A 274 27.79 11.15 -11.03
CA LEU A 274 28.17 11.42 -12.43
C LEU A 274 29.68 11.55 -12.63
N THR A 275 30.42 11.80 -11.54
CA THR A 275 31.88 11.97 -11.55
C THR A 275 32.54 10.94 -10.64
N VAL A 276 33.86 10.80 -10.78
CA VAL A 276 34.67 10.13 -9.77
C VAL A 276 34.63 10.90 -8.45
N LYS A 277 34.97 10.23 -7.34
CA LYS A 277 35.19 10.91 -6.06
C LYS A 277 36.45 11.76 -6.18
N PHE A 278 36.34 13.03 -5.80
CA PHE A 278 37.50 13.92 -5.66
C PHE A 278 37.97 13.86 -4.21
N ASP A 279 39.27 13.71 -4.02
CA ASP A 279 39.88 14.01 -2.73
C ASP A 279 39.98 15.53 -2.61
N ALA A 280 39.76 16.08 -1.41
CA ALA A 280 40.04 17.49 -1.19
C ALA A 280 41.53 17.71 -1.48
N GLU A 281 41.86 18.58 -2.44
CA GLU A 281 43.22 19.07 -2.57
C GLU A 281 43.59 19.72 -1.23
N ASN A 282 44.65 19.22 -0.59
CA ASN A 282 45.19 19.82 0.64
C ASN A 282 45.71 21.23 0.37
#